data_AF-A0A926Q947-F1
#
_entry.id   AF-A0A926Q947-F1
#
_cell.length_a   1.000
_cell.length_b   1.000
_cell.length_c   1.000
_cell.angle_alpha   90.00
_cell.angle_beta   90.00
_cell.angle_gamma   90.00
#
_symmetry.space_group_name_H-M   'P 1'
#
loop_
_entity.id
_entity.type
_entity.pdbx_description
1 polymer ?
#
loop_
_entity_poly.entity_id
_entity_poly.type
_entity_poly.pdbx_seq_one_letter_code
_entity_poly.pdbx_strand_id
1 'polypeptide(L)'
;MRSTSSLERAAAELHRAGDLAERRAGGNPLDPWNAMAGTIRLVAAGLDPMPWSTPIEPTDLRRHLATALKALDTLPPSDAPRDFAFWRAHVFDLAVNVDELETVAATRPDGAS
;
A
#
# COMPACT_ATOMS: atom_id res chain seq x y z
N MET A 1 -12.71 -22.82 4.20
CA MET A 1 -12.17 -21.46 3.95
C MET A 1 -11.85 -20.85 5.29
N ARG A 2 -10.59 -20.48 5.56
CA ARG A 2 -10.29 -19.58 6.68
C ARG A 2 -10.83 -18.21 6.30
N SER A 3 -11.58 -17.56 7.18
CA SER A 3 -11.88 -16.14 7.00
C SER A 3 -10.56 -15.39 7.07
N THR A 4 -10.18 -14.70 5.99
CA THR A 4 -9.01 -13.81 5.94
C THR A 4 -9.18 -12.75 7.03
N SER A 5 -8.18 -12.59 7.90
CA SER A 5 -8.23 -11.56 8.94
C SER A 5 -8.17 -10.16 8.30
N SER A 6 -8.73 -9.13 8.96
CA SER A 6 -8.65 -7.76 8.42
C SER A 6 -7.20 -7.27 8.25
N LEU A 7 -6.27 -7.73 9.10
CA LEU A 7 -4.84 -7.47 8.98
C LEU A 7 -4.25 -8.13 7.73
N GLU A 8 -4.54 -9.43 7.52
CA GLU A 8 -4.10 -10.17 6.34
C GLU A 8 -4.63 -9.52 5.06
N ARG A 9 -5.91 -9.09 5.06
CA ARG A 9 -6.49 -8.37 3.92
C ARG A 9 -5.78 -7.06 3.67
N ALA A 10 -5.56 -6.25 4.71
CA ALA A 10 -4.87 -4.97 4.58
C ALA A 10 -3.45 -5.15 4.04
N ALA A 11 -2.67 -6.08 4.59
CA ALA A 11 -1.32 -6.38 4.14
C ALA A 11 -1.30 -6.87 2.68
N ALA A 12 -2.23 -7.74 2.29
CA ALA A 12 -2.32 -8.21 0.91
C ALA A 12 -2.65 -7.06 -0.07
N GLU A 13 -3.55 -6.13 0.28
CA GLU A 13 -3.85 -4.95 -0.53
C GLU A 13 -2.59 -4.07 -0.69
N LEU A 14 -1.85 -3.85 0.39
CA LEU A 14 -0.59 -3.11 0.36
C LEU A 14 0.47 -3.80 -0.50
N HIS A 15 0.60 -5.12 -0.44
CA HIS A 15 1.52 -5.83 -1.33
C HIS A 15 1.19 -5.59 -2.81
N ARG A 16 -0.09 -5.62 -3.19
CA ARG A 16 -0.52 -5.28 -4.55
C ARG A 16 -0.21 -3.83 -4.92
N ALA A 17 -0.43 -2.89 -4.00
CA ALA A 17 -0.07 -1.48 -4.19
C ALA A 17 1.46 -1.32 -4.39
N GLY A 18 2.28 -2.04 -3.62
CA GLY A 18 3.73 -2.04 -3.75
C GLY A 18 4.19 -2.57 -5.11
N ASP A 19 3.59 -3.66 -5.59
CA ASP A 19 3.89 -4.20 -6.93
C ASP A 19 3.49 -3.24 -8.06
N LEU A 20 2.40 -2.48 -7.89
CA LEU A 20 1.99 -1.44 -8.83
C LEU A 20 2.96 -0.26 -8.84
N ALA A 21 3.41 0.19 -7.66
CA ALA A 21 4.40 1.25 -7.53
C ALA A 21 5.73 0.84 -8.18
N GLU A 22 6.19 -0.40 -7.95
CA GLU A 22 7.42 -0.92 -8.56
C GLU A 22 7.30 -1.01 -10.08
N ARG A 23 6.17 -1.50 -10.61
CA ARG A 23 5.92 -1.49 -12.06
C ARG A 23 5.95 -0.08 -12.63
N ARG A 24 5.42 0.90 -11.90
CA ARG A 24 5.41 2.32 -12.31
C ARG A 24 6.81 2.93 -12.33
N ALA A 25 7.68 2.54 -11.40
CA ALA A 25 9.08 2.93 -11.40
C ALA A 25 9.87 2.36 -12.61
N GLY A 26 9.34 1.35 -13.31
CA GLY A 26 9.96 0.78 -14.49
C GLY A 26 11.36 0.20 -14.25
N GLY A 27 11.65 -0.21 -13.00
CA GLY A 27 12.98 -0.67 -12.59
C GLY A 27 14.02 0.44 -12.36
N ASN A 28 13.65 1.72 -12.45
CA ASN A 28 14.52 2.84 -12.10
C ASN A 28 14.61 2.98 -10.56
N PRO A 29 15.76 2.68 -9.93
CA PRO A 29 15.88 2.73 -8.48
C PRO A 29 15.81 4.16 -7.91
N LEU A 30 16.03 5.17 -8.75
CA LEU A 30 16.00 6.59 -8.38
C LEU A 30 14.62 7.23 -8.62
N ASP A 31 13.67 6.49 -9.19
CA ASP A 31 12.30 6.97 -9.35
C ASP A 31 11.62 7.01 -7.96
N PRO A 32 10.90 8.10 -7.61
CA PRO A 32 10.14 8.17 -6.36
C PRO A 32 9.18 6.99 -6.16
N TRP A 33 8.64 6.41 -7.24
CA TRP A 33 7.79 5.22 -7.17
C TRP A 33 8.51 3.97 -6.67
N ASN A 34 9.83 3.86 -6.87
CA ASN A 34 10.62 2.76 -6.33
C ASN A 34 10.74 2.86 -4.80
N ALA A 35 11.01 4.06 -4.29
CA ALA A 35 11.01 4.31 -2.84
C ALA A 35 9.61 4.08 -2.24
N MET A 36 8.56 4.53 -2.93
CA MET A 36 7.17 4.29 -2.54
C MET A 36 6.86 2.78 -2.44
N ALA A 37 7.26 1.98 -3.43
CA ALA A 37 7.08 0.54 -3.41
C ALA A 37 7.74 -0.12 -2.19
N GLY A 38 8.97 0.27 -1.88
CA GLY A 38 9.70 -0.20 -0.70
C GLY A 38 8.98 0.13 0.62
N THR A 39 8.54 1.39 0.77
CA THR A 39 7.81 1.84 1.97
C THR A 39 6.47 1.12 2.12
N ILE A 40 5.71 0.95 1.04
CA ILE A 40 4.44 0.20 1.07
C ILE A 40 4.67 -1.24 1.55
N ARG A 41 5.71 -1.92 1.03
CA ARG A 41 6.05 -3.31 1.42
C ARG A 41 6.50 -3.40 2.88
N LEU A 42 7.23 -2.41 3.37
CA LEU A 42 7.63 -2.34 4.77
C LEU A 42 6.42 -2.22 5.70
N VAL A 43 5.47 -1.34 5.36
CA VAL A 43 4.22 -1.19 6.14
C VAL A 43 3.36 -2.45 6.06
N ALA A 44 3.29 -3.10 4.90
CA ALA A 44 2.59 -4.38 4.74
C ALA A 44 3.15 -5.45 5.68
N ALA A 45 4.47 -5.61 5.73
CA ALA A 45 5.15 -6.56 6.62
C ALA A 45 5.00 -6.20 8.11
N GLY A 46 4.85 -4.92 8.43
CA GLY A 46 4.52 -4.46 9.79
C GLY A 46 3.11 -4.85 10.25
N LEU A 47 2.14 -4.85 9.32
CA LEU A 47 0.76 -5.26 9.59
C LEU A 47 0.58 -6.78 9.65
N ASP A 48 1.18 -7.51 8.71
CA ASP A 48 1.20 -8.96 8.69
C ASP A 48 2.53 -9.45 8.08
N PRO A 49 3.42 -10.06 8.87
CA PRO A 49 4.72 -10.53 8.39
C PRO A 49 4.62 -11.84 7.59
N MET A 50 3.45 -12.48 7.54
CA MET A 50 3.29 -13.74 6.82
C MET A 50 3.24 -13.53 5.30
N PRO A 51 3.73 -14.50 4.50
CA PRO A 51 3.55 -14.45 3.06
C PRO A 51 2.07 -14.34 2.71
N TRP A 52 1.69 -13.25 2.05
CA TRP A 52 0.31 -13.04 1.65
C TRP A 52 -0.11 -14.12 0.64
N SER A 53 -1.22 -14.79 0.93
CA SER A 53 -1.78 -15.85 0.08
C SER A 53 -3.17 -15.51 -0.46
N THR A 54 -3.75 -14.41 0.02
CA THR A 54 -5.08 -13.97 -0.37
C THR A 54 -5.06 -13.42 -1.81
N PRO A 55 -5.86 -14.00 -2.73
CA PRO A 55 -6.03 -13.45 -4.07
C PRO A 55 -6.68 -12.07 -4.00
N ILE A 56 -6.04 -11.08 -4.61
CA ILE A 56 -6.57 -9.73 -4.75
C ILE A 56 -6.59 -9.39 -6.23
N GLU A 57 -7.78 -8.96 -6.68
CA GLU A 57 -8.03 -8.50 -8.03
C GLU A 57 -7.19 -7.24 -8.33
N PRO A 58 -6.53 -7.15 -9.49
CA PRO A 58 -5.76 -5.97 -9.86
C PRO A 58 -6.67 -4.75 -10.01
N THR A 59 -6.33 -3.66 -9.32
CA THR A 59 -6.97 -2.35 -9.50
C THR A 59 -5.91 -1.25 -9.50
N ASP A 60 -6.31 0.02 -9.51
CA ASP A 60 -5.36 1.12 -9.35
C ASP A 60 -4.79 1.17 -7.92
N LEU A 61 -3.62 1.78 -7.80
CA LEU A 61 -2.86 1.82 -6.55
C LEU A 61 -3.64 2.50 -5.42
N ARG A 62 -4.35 3.60 -5.71
CA ARG A 62 -5.14 4.36 -4.73
C ARG A 62 -6.27 3.50 -4.15
N ARG A 63 -6.92 2.71 -5.00
CA ARG A 63 -7.99 1.81 -4.58
C ARG A 63 -7.49 0.71 -3.64
N HIS A 64 -6.30 0.18 -3.86
CA HIS A 64 -5.68 -0.77 -2.94
C HIS A 64 -5.41 -0.13 -1.58
N LEU A 65 -4.85 1.08 -1.54
CA LEU A 65 -4.61 1.80 -0.27
C LEU A 65 -5.91 2.14 0.48
N ALA A 66 -6.95 2.61 -0.23
CA ALA A 66 -8.25 2.87 0.35
C ALA A 66 -8.90 1.58 0.91
N THR A 67 -8.72 0.45 0.22
CA THR A 67 -9.24 -0.84 0.67
C THR A 67 -8.48 -1.36 1.88
N ALA A 68 -7.16 -1.15 1.93
CA ALA A 68 -6.34 -1.47 3.09
C ALA A 68 -6.80 -0.67 4.32
N LEU A 69 -7.00 0.66 4.18
CA LEU A 69 -7.54 1.50 5.27
C LEU A 69 -8.90 1.02 5.74
N LYS A 70 -9.81 0.72 4.80
CA LYS A 70 -11.13 0.19 5.14
C LYS A 70 -11.04 -1.13 5.91
N ALA A 71 -10.14 -2.04 5.52
CA ALA A 71 -9.92 -3.27 6.25
C ALA A 71 -9.44 -2.99 7.68
N LEU A 72 -8.46 -2.11 7.86
CA LEU A 72 -7.98 -1.70 9.18
C LEU A 72 -9.08 -1.05 10.03
N ASP A 73 -9.91 -0.18 9.44
CA ASP A 73 -11.03 0.49 10.15
C ASP A 73 -12.13 -0.49 10.61
N THR A 74 -12.17 -1.71 10.05
CA THR A 74 -13.09 -2.78 10.47
C THR A 74 -12.49 -3.74 11.49
N LEU A 75 -11.21 -3.58 11.87
CA LEU A 75 -10.54 -4.46 12.81
C LEU A 75 -11.12 -4.28 14.23
N PRO A 76 -11.58 -5.35 14.91
CA PRO A 76 -12.02 -5.26 16.29
C PRO A 76 -10.87 -4.79 17.21
N PRO A 77 -11.14 -3.92 18.20
CA PRO A 77 -10.10 -3.46 19.13
C PRO A 77 -9.40 -4.59 19.91
N SER A 78 -10.08 -5.73 20.11
CA SER A 78 -9.50 -6.92 20.75
C SER A 78 -8.41 -7.60 19.91
N ASP A 79 -8.45 -7.38 18.59
CA ASP A 79 -7.61 -8.04 17.61
C ASP A 79 -6.52 -7.08 17.07
N ALA A 80 -6.56 -5.81 17.48
CA ALA A 80 -5.60 -4.79 17.11
C ALA A 80 -4.25 -5.02 17.81
N PRO A 81 -3.14 -5.13 17.06
CA PRO A 81 -1.81 -5.21 17.66
C PRO A 81 -1.45 -3.91 18.38
N ARG A 82 -0.47 -3.97 19.29
CA ARG A 82 -0.07 -2.83 20.13
C ARG A 82 0.30 -1.57 19.32
N ASP A 83 0.88 -1.77 18.17
CA ASP A 83 1.36 -0.76 17.22
C ASP A 83 0.34 -0.44 16.11
N PHE A 84 -0.91 -0.92 16.23
CA PHE A 84 -1.95 -0.73 15.21
C PHE A 84 -2.13 0.73 14.78
N ALA A 85 -2.19 1.66 15.72
CA ALA A 85 -2.38 3.08 15.42
C ALA A 85 -1.22 3.66 14.59
N PHE A 86 0.01 3.19 14.85
CA PHE A 86 1.20 3.59 14.10
C PHE A 86 1.11 3.10 12.65
N TRP A 87 0.81 1.82 12.44
CA TRP A 87 0.68 1.26 11.10
C TRP A 87 -0.48 1.85 10.31
N ARG A 88 -1.64 2.03 10.94
CA ARG A 88 -2.80 2.68 10.31
C ARG A 88 -2.47 4.10 9.84
N ALA A 89 -1.77 4.89 10.66
CA ALA A 89 -1.34 6.24 10.27
C ALA A 89 -0.41 6.20 9.06
N HIS A 90 0.53 5.25 9.00
CA HIS A 90 1.43 5.11 7.86
C HIS A 90 0.69 4.72 6.57
N VAL A 91 -0.33 3.86 6.65
CA VAL A 91 -1.17 3.56 5.48
C VAL A 91 -1.93 4.80 4.99
N PHE A 92 -2.40 5.64 5.91
CA PHE A 92 -3.05 6.91 5.55
C PHE A 92 -2.07 7.86 4.86
N ASP A 93 -0.88 8.05 5.43
CA ASP A 93 0.16 8.91 4.85
C ASP A 93 0.60 8.41 3.47
N LEU A 94 0.69 7.09 3.27
CA LEU A 94 0.96 6.49 1.96
C LEU A 94 -0.09 6.88 0.91
N ALA A 95 -1.38 6.91 1.28
CA ALA A 95 -2.45 7.31 0.37
C ALA A 95 -2.31 8.78 -0.05
N VAL A 96 -2.00 9.67 0.91
CA VAL A 96 -1.75 11.08 0.63
C VAL A 96 -0.52 11.27 -0.26
N ASN A 97 0.59 10.62 0.05
CA ASN A 97 1.83 10.73 -0.72
C ASN A 97 1.68 10.21 -2.15
N VAL A 98 0.84 9.20 -2.36
CA VAL A 98 0.50 8.69 -3.70
C VAL A 98 -0.25 9.74 -4.50
N ASP A 99 -1.26 10.39 -3.93
CA ASP A 99 -2.00 11.46 -4.59
C ASP A 99 -1.08 12.62 -4.99
N GLU A 100 -0.12 12.97 -4.12
CA GLU A 100 0.89 14.00 -4.41
C GLU A 100 1.82 13.58 -5.55
N LEU A 101 2.35 12.36 -5.53
CA LEU A 101 3.23 11.86 -6.60
C LEU A 101 2.51 11.75 -7.95
N GLU A 102 1.23 11.35 -7.96
CA GLU A 102 0.41 11.34 -9.17
C GLU A 102 0.19 12.76 -9.71
N THR A 103 -0.03 13.73 -8.83
CA THR A 103 -0.19 15.14 -9.21
C THR A 103 1.11 15.74 -9.77
N VAL A 104 2.26 15.45 -9.16
CA VAL A 104 3.57 15.88 -9.66
C VAL A 104 3.87 15.23 -11.01
N ALA A 105 3.56 13.95 -11.19
CA ALA A 105 3.72 13.28 -12.48
C ALA A 105 2.85 13.91 -13.58
N ALA A 106 1.61 14.30 -13.26
CA ALA A 106 0.69 14.93 -14.22
C ALA A 106 1.09 16.36 -14.62
N THR A 107 1.87 17.04 -13.78
CA THR A 107 2.31 18.43 -14.02
C THR A 107 3.66 18.54 -14.72
N ARG A 108 4.38 17.43 -14.90
CA ARG A 108 5.62 17.38 -15.69
C ARG A 108 5.25 17.15 -17.17
N PRO A 109 5.34 18.16 -18.06
CA PRO A 109 5.09 17.94 -19.47
C PRO A 109 6.16 16.99 -20.02
N ASP A 110 5.75 15.95 -20.74
CA ASP A 110 6.65 15.10 -21.53
C ASP A 110 7.49 15.99 -22.45
N GLY A 111 8.78 16.17 -22.12
CA GLY A 111 9.60 17.20 -22.74
C GLY A 111 11.05 17.21 -22.26
N ALA A 112 11.70 16.05 -22.26
CA ALA A 112 13.16 15.95 -22.31
C ALA A 112 13.52 14.60 -22.94
N SER A 113 13.34 14.51 -24.25
CA SER A 113 14.11 13.60 -25.12
C SER A 113 15.30 14.36 -25.68
#